data_AF-A0A419EJ65-F1
#
_entry.id   AF-A0A419EJ65-F1
#
_cell.length_a   1.000
_cell.length_b   1.000
_cell.length_c   1.000
_cell.angle_alpha   90.00
_cell.angle_beta   90.00
_cell.angle_gamma   90.00
#
_symmetry.space_group_name_H-M   'P 1'
#
loop_
_entity.id
_entity.type
_entity.pdbx_description
1 polymer ?
#
loop_
_entity_poly.entity_id
_entity_poly.type
_entity_poly.pdbx_seq_one_letter_code
_entity_poly.pdbx_strand_id
1 'polypeptide(L)'
;MVIAMKRPELISRILIITGILLAVGAPLFLWARTPLIHARMAEDGGWNPDVIQAETGKPLHLKLTSDDVVHGFAVGQMDMQSVDILPGKVTEITLTFDKPGIYTFFCTRWCGLNHWRMRGTIEVTGGSDIITAGGSSEPASVPLYVSLDLDIDAPHDSPVIPNEKPSAMNGQLLGANLPIDQSLDYYLSHSPYQVFTDLSDTSLTESQKWDAVAYLWQSNTTPESLANGKELYAQNCAACHGENGAGDGVFADDLAEAGEASMQTMEGATDMVMQTPVDFTDPSRILGASPALLQGKILRGGMGTGMPMWGVIFTEEQIWDLIAYIYSFQFEYQK
;
A
#
# COMPACT_ATOMS: atom_id res chain seq x y z
N MET A 1 38.31 -39.73 -49.25
CA MET A 1 37.41 -38.86 -50.05
C MET A 1 36.96 -37.73 -49.13
N VAL A 2 37.69 -36.61 -49.13
CA VAL A 2 37.36 -35.45 -48.30
C VAL A 2 36.39 -34.60 -49.10
N ILE A 3 35.12 -34.56 -48.68
CA ILE A 3 34.11 -33.72 -49.32
C ILE A 3 34.45 -32.27 -48.95
N ALA A 4 35.09 -31.56 -49.87
CA ALA A 4 35.33 -30.13 -49.74
C ALA A 4 33.98 -29.41 -49.76
N MET A 5 33.53 -28.93 -48.60
CA MET A 5 32.31 -28.14 -48.49
C MET A 5 32.42 -26.87 -49.36
N LYS A 6 31.37 -26.57 -50.12
CA LYS A 6 31.31 -25.37 -50.96
C LYS A 6 31.29 -24.13 -50.06
N ARG A 7 32.16 -23.15 -50.34
CA ARG A 7 32.31 -21.88 -49.60
C ARG A 7 30.98 -21.22 -49.16
N PRO A 8 29.91 -21.13 -49.97
CA PRO A 8 28.64 -20.55 -49.51
C PRO A 8 27.92 -21.34 -48.41
N GLU A 9 28.02 -22.68 -48.39
CA GLU A 9 27.41 -23.51 -47.34
C GLU A 9 28.15 -23.38 -46.00
N LEU A 10 29.48 -23.18 -46.06
CA LEU A 10 30.29 -22.92 -44.88
C LEU A 10 29.92 -21.57 -44.24
N ILE A 11 29.72 -20.53 -45.07
CA ILE A 11 29.33 -19.19 -44.61
C ILE A 11 27.94 -19.21 -43.97
N SER A 12 26.95 -19.86 -44.59
CA SER A 12 25.60 -19.96 -44.02
C SER A 12 25.57 -20.72 -42.69
N ARG A 13 26.35 -21.80 -42.55
CA ARG A 13 26.45 -22.54 -41.28
C ARG A 13 27.11 -21.72 -40.18
N ILE A 14 28.15 -20.96 -40.50
CA ILE A 14 28.78 -20.04 -39.54
C ILE A 14 27.77 -18.97 -39.10
N LEU A 15 27.04 -18.34 -40.03
CA LEU A 15 26.04 -17.33 -39.69
C LEU A 15 24.91 -17.88 -38.82
N ILE A 16 24.42 -19.10 -39.10
CA ILE A 16 23.38 -19.74 -38.28
C ILE A 16 23.93 -20.09 -36.89
N ILE A 17 25.12 -20.68 -36.79
CA ILE A 17 25.72 -21.05 -35.49
C ILE A 17 26.04 -19.81 -34.67
N THR A 18 26.59 -18.76 -35.28
CA THR A 18 26.84 -17.47 -34.61
C THR A 18 25.52 -16.79 -34.22
N GLY A 19 24.49 -16.85 -35.07
CA GLY A 19 23.16 -16.34 -34.77
C GLY A 19 22.51 -17.06 -33.58
N ILE A 20 22.60 -18.39 -33.51
CA ILE A 20 22.10 -19.19 -32.38
C ILE A 20 22.92 -18.94 -31.11
N LEU A 21 24.26 -18.88 -31.21
CA LEU A 21 25.13 -18.57 -30.08
C LEU A 21 24.89 -17.16 -29.52
N LEU A 22 24.60 -16.18 -30.38
CA LEU A 22 24.23 -14.83 -29.93
C LEU A 22 22.81 -14.82 -29.35
N ALA A 23 21.84 -15.48 -29.98
CA ALA A 23 20.45 -15.48 -29.54
C ALA A 23 20.21 -16.28 -28.25
N VAL A 24 20.98 -17.35 -28.00
CA VAL A 24 20.83 -18.22 -26.83
C VAL A 24 21.95 -18.00 -25.81
N GLY A 25 23.19 -17.81 -26.27
CA GLY A 25 24.35 -17.63 -25.40
C GLY A 25 24.39 -16.27 -24.72
N ALA A 26 23.95 -15.18 -25.37
CA ALA A 26 23.90 -13.87 -24.74
C ALA A 26 22.88 -13.78 -23.57
N PRO A 27 21.63 -14.24 -23.71
CA PRO A 27 20.69 -14.23 -22.58
C PRO A 27 21.11 -15.16 -21.44
N LEU A 28 21.66 -16.36 -21.72
CA LEU A 28 22.21 -17.25 -20.68
C LEU A 28 23.42 -16.63 -19.96
N PHE A 29 24.29 -15.93 -20.69
CA PHE A 29 25.46 -15.26 -20.11
C PHE A 29 25.09 -14.05 -19.26
N LEU A 30 24.05 -13.30 -19.64
CA LEU A 30 23.52 -12.19 -18.84
C LEU A 30 22.83 -12.68 -17.57
N TRP A 31 22.05 -13.76 -17.65
CA TRP A 31 21.35 -14.35 -16.49
C TRP A 31 22.31 -14.98 -15.47
N ALA A 32 23.47 -15.46 -15.91
CA ALA A 32 24.53 -15.95 -15.02
C ALA A 32 25.22 -14.82 -14.21
N ARG A 33 25.05 -13.56 -14.60
CA ARG A 33 25.66 -12.38 -13.94
C ARG A 33 24.69 -11.54 -13.12
N THR A 34 23.41 -11.91 -13.05
CA THR A 34 22.47 -11.26 -12.13
C THR A 34 23.00 -11.38 -10.70
N PRO A 35 23.24 -10.26 -10.00
CA PRO A 35 23.69 -10.31 -8.61
C PRO A 35 22.63 -10.97 -7.74
N LEU A 36 23.07 -11.79 -6.78
CA LEU A 36 22.19 -12.37 -5.78
C LEU A 36 21.83 -11.28 -4.76
N ILE A 37 20.54 -11.03 -4.60
CA ILE A 37 20.00 -10.11 -3.61
C ILE A 37 19.79 -10.89 -2.33
N HIS A 38 20.37 -10.39 -1.25
CA HIS A 38 20.25 -10.95 0.09
C HIS A 38 19.18 -10.20 0.87
N ALA A 39 18.25 -10.95 1.47
CA ALA A 39 17.29 -10.45 2.44
C ALA A 39 17.76 -10.80 3.85
N ARG A 40 17.79 -9.79 4.73
CA ARG A 40 18.01 -9.90 6.17
C ARG A 40 16.96 -9.06 6.88
N MET A 41 16.69 -9.31 8.16
CA MET A 41 15.90 -8.40 9.00
C MET A 41 16.44 -6.96 8.89
N ALA A 42 15.57 -5.97 9.04
CA ALA A 42 15.93 -4.58 8.74
C ALA A 42 17.05 -4.05 9.65
N GLU A 43 17.08 -4.45 10.91
CA GLU A 43 18.15 -4.16 11.87
C GLU A 43 19.52 -4.76 11.47
N ASP A 44 19.53 -5.81 10.65
CA ASP A 44 20.73 -6.53 10.20
C ASP A 44 21.18 -6.14 8.78
N GLY A 45 20.64 -5.04 8.25
CA GLY A 45 21.03 -4.44 6.98
C GLY A 45 20.01 -4.59 5.85
N GLY A 46 18.87 -5.27 6.09
CA GLY A 46 17.76 -5.31 5.15
C GLY A 46 18.10 -5.96 3.80
N TRP A 47 17.58 -5.37 2.72
CA TRP A 47 17.86 -5.81 1.35
C TRP A 47 19.26 -5.36 0.91
N ASN A 48 20.04 -6.27 0.32
CA ASN A 48 21.34 -5.94 -0.25
C ASN A 48 21.56 -6.62 -1.62
N PRO A 49 21.70 -5.86 -2.72
CA PRO A 49 21.51 -4.42 -2.80
C PRO A 49 20.05 -3.99 -2.53
N ASP A 50 19.88 -2.79 -1.99
CA ASP A 50 18.59 -2.12 -1.79
C ASP A 50 18.15 -1.29 -3.01
N VAL A 51 19.09 -0.96 -3.90
CA VAL A 51 18.82 -0.28 -5.18
C VAL A 51 19.17 -1.20 -6.36
N ILE A 52 18.21 -1.39 -7.25
CA ILE A 52 18.32 -2.22 -8.45
C ILE A 52 18.09 -1.35 -9.68
N GLN A 53 18.92 -1.51 -10.71
CA GLN A 53 18.79 -0.77 -11.96
C GLN A 53 18.07 -1.62 -13.01
N ALA A 54 17.16 -1.00 -13.76
CA ALA A 54 16.39 -1.64 -14.81
C ALA A 54 16.15 -0.70 -16.00
N GLU A 55 15.68 -1.27 -17.11
CA GLU A 55 15.37 -0.53 -18.32
C GLU A 55 13.97 -0.88 -18.82
N THR A 56 13.23 0.12 -19.29
CA THR A 56 11.88 -0.05 -19.85
C THR A 56 11.88 -1.07 -21.00
N GLY A 57 10.91 -1.99 -20.97
CA GLY A 57 10.73 -3.03 -21.98
C GLY A 57 11.79 -4.15 -21.97
N LYS A 58 12.79 -4.10 -21.09
CA LYS A 58 13.76 -5.20 -20.92
C LYS A 58 13.39 -6.06 -19.71
N PRO A 59 13.49 -7.40 -19.82
CA PRO A 59 13.27 -8.28 -18.68
C PRO A 59 14.38 -8.10 -17.64
N LEU A 60 13.97 -7.81 -16.40
CA LEU A 60 14.82 -7.78 -15.22
C LEU A 60 14.74 -9.14 -14.52
N HIS A 61 15.76 -9.97 -14.72
CA HIS A 61 15.91 -11.23 -13.98
C HIS A 61 16.51 -10.94 -12.61
N LEU A 62 15.88 -11.41 -11.54
CA LEU A 62 16.34 -11.26 -10.15
C LEU A 62 16.57 -12.63 -9.52
N LYS A 63 17.60 -12.70 -8.67
CA LYS A 63 17.89 -13.84 -7.81
C LYS A 63 17.87 -13.36 -6.38
N LEU A 64 17.06 -13.97 -5.54
CA LEU A 64 16.80 -13.57 -4.17
C LEU A 64 17.10 -14.74 -3.23
N THR A 65 17.72 -14.48 -2.09
CA THR A 65 17.91 -15.45 -1.01
C THR A 65 17.70 -14.76 0.33
N SER A 66 17.33 -15.54 1.35
CA SER A 66 17.38 -15.08 2.74
C SER A 66 18.64 -15.61 3.43
N ASP A 67 19.22 -14.77 4.28
CA ASP A 67 20.35 -15.11 5.15
C ASP A 67 19.90 -15.45 6.59
N ASP A 68 18.62 -15.28 6.93
CA ASP A 68 18.08 -15.43 8.30
C ASP A 68 16.71 -16.12 8.37
N VAL A 69 15.60 -15.38 8.23
CA VAL A 69 14.22 -15.83 8.39
C VAL A 69 13.49 -15.85 7.04
N VAL A 70 12.24 -16.29 7.02
CA VAL A 70 11.43 -16.19 5.80
C VAL A 70 11.09 -14.73 5.53
N HIS A 71 11.41 -14.25 4.33
CA HIS A 71 10.97 -12.96 3.83
C HIS A 71 9.94 -13.14 2.72
N GLY A 72 9.30 -12.04 2.35
CA GLY A 72 8.49 -11.95 1.14
C GLY A 72 9.09 -10.93 0.20
N PHE A 73 8.70 -10.97 -1.07
CA PHE A 73 9.09 -9.98 -2.07
C PHE A 73 7.88 -9.64 -2.95
N ALA A 74 7.55 -8.36 -3.02
CA ALA A 74 6.64 -7.80 -4.01
C ALA A 74 7.11 -6.41 -4.42
N VAL A 75 6.65 -5.94 -5.59
CA VAL A 75 6.88 -4.59 -6.09
C VAL A 75 5.58 -3.82 -6.02
N GLY A 76 5.62 -2.65 -5.39
CA GLY A 76 4.49 -1.74 -5.25
C GLY A 76 3.96 -1.28 -6.60
N GLN A 77 2.64 -1.07 -6.66
CA GLN A 77 1.90 -0.62 -7.85
C GLN A 77 2.08 -1.53 -9.08
N MET A 78 2.51 -2.77 -8.88
CA MET A 78 2.56 -3.81 -9.91
C MET A 78 1.57 -4.92 -9.59
N ASP A 79 0.91 -5.43 -10.63
CA ASP A 79 0.13 -6.65 -10.53
C ASP A 79 1.09 -7.84 -10.49
N MET A 80 1.51 -8.22 -9.28
CA MET A 80 2.31 -9.40 -9.04
C MET A 80 1.89 -10.10 -7.76
N GLN A 81 1.96 -11.43 -7.78
CA GLN A 81 1.85 -12.20 -6.55
C GLN A 81 3.12 -12.05 -5.72
N SER A 82 2.96 -11.90 -4.42
CA SER A 82 4.08 -11.94 -3.49
C SER A 82 4.81 -13.29 -3.55
N VAL A 83 6.13 -13.25 -3.40
CA VAL A 83 6.97 -14.44 -3.48
C VAL A 83 7.72 -14.63 -2.17
N ASP A 84 7.69 -15.86 -1.64
CA ASP A 84 8.43 -16.22 -0.43
C ASP A 84 9.92 -16.42 -0.73
N ILE A 85 10.76 -15.80 0.10
CA ILE A 85 12.21 -15.89 0.03
C ILE A 85 12.68 -16.68 1.25
N LEU A 86 13.09 -17.93 1.00
CA LEU A 86 13.41 -18.89 2.04
C LEU A 86 14.92 -18.89 2.38
N PRO A 87 15.30 -19.08 3.66
CA PRO A 87 16.71 -19.19 4.04
C PRO A 87 17.45 -20.30 3.28
N GLY A 88 18.62 -19.96 2.75
CA GLY A 88 19.50 -20.91 2.04
C GLY A 88 18.97 -21.43 0.70
N LYS A 89 17.88 -20.86 0.17
CA LYS A 89 17.36 -21.18 -1.17
C LYS A 89 17.38 -19.94 -2.05
N VAL A 90 17.81 -20.12 -3.29
CA VAL A 90 17.72 -19.08 -4.31
C VAL A 90 16.35 -19.15 -4.97
N THR A 91 15.59 -18.07 -4.83
CA THR A 91 14.35 -17.82 -5.57
C THR A 91 14.66 -16.94 -6.78
N GLU A 92 14.23 -17.34 -7.96
CA GLU A 92 14.42 -16.57 -9.20
C GLU A 92 13.08 -16.00 -9.68
N ILE A 93 13.05 -14.71 -10.00
CA ILE A 93 11.88 -14.03 -10.57
C ILE A 93 12.28 -13.20 -11.78
N THR A 94 11.32 -12.88 -12.64
CA THR A 94 11.53 -11.98 -13.79
C THR A 94 10.45 -10.91 -13.78
N LEU A 95 10.89 -9.65 -13.83
CA LEU A 95 10.01 -8.48 -13.88
C LEU A 95 10.20 -7.78 -15.23
N THR A 96 9.15 -7.11 -15.71
CA THR A 96 9.24 -6.22 -16.87
C THR A 96 8.52 -4.94 -16.53
N PHE A 97 9.09 -3.80 -16.93
CA PHE A 97 8.57 -2.48 -16.64
C PHE A 97 8.23 -1.76 -17.94
N ASP A 98 7.00 -1.26 -18.04
CA ASP A 98 6.50 -0.60 -19.24
C ASP A 98 6.79 0.92 -19.25
N LYS A 99 7.16 1.48 -18.10
CA LYS A 99 7.41 2.91 -17.92
C LYS A 99 8.70 3.14 -17.12
N PRO A 100 9.43 4.24 -17.40
CA PRO A 100 10.52 4.68 -16.53
C PRO A 100 9.96 5.19 -15.18
N GLY A 101 10.79 5.14 -14.14
CA GLY A 101 10.44 5.64 -12.81
C GLY A 101 11.06 4.82 -11.68
N ILE A 102 10.73 5.18 -10.44
CA ILE A 102 11.17 4.45 -9.25
C ILE A 102 10.03 3.58 -8.73
N TYR A 103 10.27 2.28 -8.69
CA TYR A 103 9.35 1.28 -8.14
C TYR A 103 9.86 0.80 -6.78
N THR A 104 9.02 0.80 -5.76
CA THR A 104 9.42 0.32 -4.43
C THR A 104 9.14 -1.17 -4.33
N PHE A 105 10.15 -1.99 -4.04
CA PHE A 105 9.91 -3.36 -3.61
C PHE A 105 9.95 -3.45 -2.08
N PHE A 106 9.19 -4.38 -1.52
CA PHE A 106 8.99 -4.48 -0.09
C PHE A 106 8.81 -5.93 0.37
N CYS A 107 9.05 -6.16 1.66
CA CYS A 107 8.80 -7.44 2.27
C CYS A 107 7.31 -7.62 2.55
N THR A 108 6.76 -8.78 2.17
CA THR A 108 5.34 -9.15 2.39
C THR A 108 5.17 -10.23 3.46
N ARG A 109 6.27 -10.61 4.14
CA ARG A 109 6.26 -11.55 5.25
C ARG A 109 6.79 -10.87 6.48
N TRP A 110 6.04 -10.95 7.56
CA TRP A 110 6.51 -10.43 8.83
C TRP A 110 7.81 -11.13 9.24
N CYS A 111 8.91 -10.40 9.15
CA CYS A 111 10.26 -10.91 9.36
C CYS A 111 10.91 -10.41 10.65
N GLY A 112 10.27 -9.47 11.38
CA GLY A 112 10.81 -8.88 12.60
C GLY A 112 10.12 -7.55 12.94
N LEU A 113 10.46 -6.95 14.08
CA LEU A 113 9.82 -5.72 14.59
C LEU A 113 9.91 -4.55 13.58
N ASN A 114 11.04 -4.44 12.90
CA ASN A 114 11.28 -3.41 11.88
C ASN A 114 10.84 -3.85 10.47
N HIS A 115 9.93 -4.83 10.36
CA HIS A 115 9.48 -5.39 9.07
C HIS A 115 9.09 -4.32 8.06
N TRP A 116 8.41 -3.26 8.50
CA TRP A 116 7.99 -2.16 7.64
C TRP A 116 9.13 -1.39 6.94
N ARG A 117 10.35 -1.46 7.48
CA ARG A 117 11.58 -0.86 6.91
C ARG A 117 12.20 -1.71 5.80
N MET A 118 11.73 -2.93 5.60
CA MET A 118 12.24 -3.85 4.58
C MET A 118 11.80 -3.43 3.17
N ARG A 119 12.37 -2.34 2.68
CA ARG A 119 12.04 -1.75 1.38
C ARG A 119 13.31 -1.44 0.60
N GLY A 120 13.21 -1.47 -0.72
CA GLY A 120 14.23 -1.03 -1.64
C GLY A 120 13.61 -0.51 -2.92
N THR A 121 14.43 -0.08 -3.88
CA THR A 121 13.97 0.56 -5.11
C THR A 121 14.50 -0.11 -6.36
N ILE A 122 13.64 -0.22 -7.37
CA ILE A 122 14.02 -0.52 -8.74
C ILE A 122 13.93 0.79 -9.52
N GLU A 123 15.08 1.31 -9.95
CA GLU A 123 15.20 2.50 -10.80
C GLU A 123 15.14 2.07 -12.26
N VAL A 124 14.02 2.38 -12.92
CA VAL A 124 13.77 2.02 -14.32
C VAL A 124 14.07 3.22 -15.21
N THR A 125 15.00 3.06 -16.13
CA THR A 125 15.36 4.08 -17.12
C THR A 125 14.73 3.79 -18.49
N GLY A 126 14.39 4.82 -19.26
CA GLY A 126 13.82 4.65 -20.61
C GLY A 126 13.47 5.98 -21.27
N GLY A 127 13.96 6.21 -22.50
CA GLY A 127 13.79 7.49 -23.21
C GLY A 127 14.60 8.64 -22.60
N SER A 128 14.66 9.78 -23.31
CA SER A 128 15.47 10.93 -22.92
C SER A 128 14.79 11.80 -21.87
N ASP A 129 14.36 11.30 -20.71
CA ASP A 129 13.76 12.15 -19.67
C ASP A 129 13.96 11.62 -18.24
N ILE A 130 13.81 12.56 -17.30
CA ILE A 130 14.15 12.54 -15.87
C ILE A 130 13.44 11.42 -15.10
N ILE A 131 14.17 10.74 -14.20
CA ILE A 131 13.63 9.74 -13.26
C ILE A 131 12.73 10.45 -12.23
N THR A 132 11.42 10.21 -12.27
CA THR A 132 10.47 10.61 -11.22
C THR A 132 10.13 9.41 -10.32
N ALA A 133 9.85 9.67 -9.04
CA ALA A 133 9.38 8.65 -8.12
C ALA A 133 7.94 8.22 -8.48
N GLY A 134 7.68 6.90 -8.54
CA GLY A 134 6.40 6.33 -8.97
C GLY A 134 6.33 6.14 -10.48
N GLY A 135 6.28 4.90 -10.94
CA GLY A 135 6.23 4.50 -12.36
C GLY A 135 4.93 4.88 -13.11
N SER A 136 4.24 5.94 -12.70
CA SER A 136 3.08 6.50 -13.38
C SER A 136 3.49 7.68 -14.28
N SER A 137 3.17 7.60 -15.57
CA SER A 137 3.38 8.66 -16.56
C SER A 137 2.34 9.79 -16.50
N GLU A 138 1.36 9.69 -15.61
CA GLU A 138 0.44 10.79 -15.30
C GLU A 138 1.08 11.63 -14.19
N PRO A 139 1.13 12.97 -14.30
CA PRO A 139 1.52 13.78 -13.16
C PRO A 139 0.63 13.37 -11.99
N ALA A 140 1.24 12.90 -10.90
CA ALA A 140 0.50 12.55 -9.70
C ALA A 140 -0.43 13.72 -9.38
N SER A 141 -1.74 13.48 -9.44
CA SER A 141 -2.72 14.46 -8.99
C SER A 141 -2.33 14.84 -7.57
N VAL A 142 -2.41 16.13 -7.26
CA VAL A 142 -2.12 16.60 -5.90
C VAL A 142 -3.02 15.81 -4.95
N PRO A 143 -2.47 15.06 -3.96
CA PRO A 143 -3.29 14.26 -3.06
C PRO A 143 -4.38 15.10 -2.41
N LEU A 144 -5.57 14.51 -2.17
CA LEU A 144 -6.73 15.28 -1.72
C LEU A 144 -6.47 16.02 -0.42
N TYR A 145 -5.79 15.40 0.54
CA TYR A 145 -5.44 16.04 1.81
C TYR A 145 -4.59 17.32 1.63
N VAL A 146 -3.76 17.38 0.59
CA VAL A 146 -2.98 18.59 0.25
C VAL A 146 -3.87 19.64 -0.40
N SER A 147 -4.72 19.22 -1.35
CA SER A 147 -5.63 20.14 -2.05
C SER A 147 -6.68 20.76 -1.12
N LEU A 148 -7.05 20.05 -0.06
CA LEU A 148 -8.02 20.45 0.95
C LEU A 148 -7.36 21.10 2.19
N ASP A 149 -6.02 21.27 2.19
CA ASP A 149 -5.26 21.85 3.30
C ASP A 149 -5.52 21.15 4.65
N LEU A 150 -5.61 19.81 4.63
CA LEU A 150 -5.87 19.00 5.81
C LEU A 150 -4.57 18.75 6.59
N ASP A 151 -4.56 19.13 7.87
CA ASP A 151 -3.58 18.64 8.81
C ASP A 151 -3.93 17.19 9.19
N ILE A 152 -3.32 16.25 8.48
CA ILE A 152 -3.57 14.83 8.70
C ILE A 152 -3.06 14.36 10.06
N ASP A 153 -2.19 15.08 10.76
CA ASP A 153 -1.64 14.67 12.06
C ASP A 153 -2.36 15.30 13.26
N ALA A 154 -3.21 16.31 13.03
CA ALA A 154 -4.05 16.90 14.07
C ALA A 154 -5.09 15.89 14.60
N PRO A 155 -5.50 16.01 15.88
CA PRO A 155 -6.66 15.28 16.41
C PRO A 155 -7.92 15.59 15.61
N HIS A 156 -8.67 14.54 15.28
CA HIS A 156 -9.87 14.60 14.45
C HIS A 156 -10.93 13.67 15.04
N ASP A 157 -11.02 13.59 16.37
CA ASP A 157 -12.00 12.75 17.05
C ASP A 157 -13.41 13.33 16.91
N SER A 158 -14.40 12.45 16.70
CA SER A 158 -15.81 12.84 16.71
C SER A 158 -16.27 13.14 18.13
N PRO A 159 -16.79 14.34 18.42
CA PRO A 159 -17.32 14.68 19.75
C PRO A 159 -18.70 14.06 20.00
N VAL A 160 -19.38 13.57 18.96
CA VAL A 160 -20.68 12.88 19.06
C VAL A 160 -20.55 11.53 18.38
N ILE A 161 -20.93 10.46 19.07
CA ILE A 161 -20.88 9.09 18.55
C ILE A 161 -22.26 8.45 18.63
N PRO A 162 -22.61 7.52 17.72
CA PRO A 162 -23.86 6.81 17.79
C PRO A 162 -23.86 5.81 18.95
N ASN A 163 -25.03 5.58 19.55
CA ASN A 163 -25.19 4.57 20.61
C ASN A 163 -25.19 3.13 20.09
N GLU A 164 -25.53 2.95 18.81
CA GLU A 164 -25.59 1.67 18.11
C GLU A 164 -24.92 1.82 16.75
N LYS A 165 -24.46 0.71 16.16
CA LYS A 165 -23.81 0.73 14.86
C LYS A 165 -24.80 1.21 13.77
N PRO A 166 -24.55 2.32 13.07
CA PRO A 166 -25.53 2.88 12.14
C PRO A 166 -25.79 1.98 10.93
N SER A 167 -27.05 1.92 10.49
CA SER A 167 -27.52 1.03 9.44
C SER A 167 -27.77 1.78 8.14
N ALA A 168 -26.99 1.46 7.11
CA ALA A 168 -27.17 2.05 5.79
C ALA A 168 -28.48 1.62 5.11
N MET A 169 -29.02 0.44 5.47
CA MET A 169 -30.37 0.02 5.07
C MET A 169 -31.45 0.93 5.64
N ASN A 170 -31.39 1.25 6.94
CA ASN A 170 -32.33 2.19 7.55
C ASN A 170 -32.20 3.59 6.94
N GLY A 171 -30.97 4.02 6.65
CA GLY A 171 -30.70 5.29 5.99
C GLY A 171 -31.32 5.38 4.61
N GLN A 172 -31.22 4.31 3.82
CA GLN A 172 -31.86 4.21 2.50
C GLN A 172 -33.39 4.39 2.59
N LEU A 173 -34.03 3.90 3.65
CA LEU A 173 -35.48 4.02 3.85
C LEU A 173 -35.95 5.45 4.14
N LEU A 174 -35.04 6.36 4.53
CA LEU A 174 -35.34 7.79 4.68
C LEU A 174 -35.63 8.48 3.33
N GLY A 175 -35.31 7.82 2.21
CA GLY A 175 -35.74 8.17 0.85
C GLY A 175 -34.80 9.13 0.11
N ALA A 176 -35.09 9.33 -1.18
CA ALA A 176 -34.26 10.11 -2.12
C ALA A 176 -34.16 11.62 -1.83
N ASN A 177 -34.90 12.13 -0.84
CA ASN A 177 -34.92 13.55 -0.45
C ASN A 177 -34.17 13.82 0.85
N LEU A 178 -33.26 12.93 1.24
CA LEU A 178 -32.31 13.21 2.31
C LEU A 178 -31.60 14.55 2.03
N PRO A 179 -31.65 15.53 2.95
CA PRO A 179 -31.12 16.87 2.74
C PRO A 179 -29.59 16.91 2.93
N ILE A 180 -28.89 15.98 2.28
CA ILE A 180 -27.42 15.88 2.25
C ILE A 180 -26.97 15.89 0.81
N ASP A 181 -25.84 16.53 0.55
CA ASP A 181 -25.17 16.38 -0.73
C ASP A 181 -24.66 14.94 -0.87
N GLN A 182 -24.95 14.32 -2.00
CA GLN A 182 -24.55 12.95 -2.33
C GLN A 182 -23.44 12.92 -3.38
N SER A 183 -22.83 14.07 -3.67
CA SER A 183 -21.68 14.17 -4.56
C SER A 183 -20.46 13.46 -3.98
N LEU A 184 -19.60 12.96 -4.88
CA LEU A 184 -18.35 12.32 -4.49
C LEU A 184 -17.43 13.31 -3.73
N ASP A 185 -17.34 14.56 -4.18
CA ASP A 185 -16.52 15.59 -3.54
C ASP A 185 -16.97 15.86 -2.10
N TYR A 186 -18.28 15.86 -1.84
CA TYR A 186 -18.82 16.01 -0.49
C TYR A 186 -18.44 14.81 0.40
N TYR A 187 -18.65 13.58 -0.08
CA TYR A 187 -18.23 12.36 0.63
C TYR A 187 -16.72 12.38 0.95
N LEU A 188 -15.87 12.72 -0.02
CA LEU A 188 -14.42 12.68 0.16
C LEU A 188 -13.92 13.73 1.16
N SER A 189 -14.55 14.90 1.21
CA SER A 189 -14.09 16.04 2.02
C SER A 189 -14.67 16.09 3.43
N HIS A 190 -15.83 15.48 3.67
CA HIS A 190 -16.53 15.54 4.96
C HIS A 190 -16.33 14.25 5.77
N SER A 191 -16.12 14.39 7.08
CA SER A 191 -16.17 13.27 8.01
C SER A 191 -17.62 12.85 8.29
N PRO A 192 -17.86 11.60 8.73
CA PRO A 192 -19.19 11.16 9.17
C PRO A 192 -19.83 12.12 10.18
N TYR A 193 -19.04 12.66 11.12
CA TYR A 193 -19.48 13.65 12.08
C TYR A 193 -19.91 14.97 11.44
N GLN A 194 -19.16 15.47 10.46
CA GLN A 194 -19.53 16.69 9.75
C GLN A 194 -20.87 16.51 9.01
N VAL A 195 -21.05 15.38 8.33
CA VAL A 195 -22.34 15.06 7.67
C VAL A 195 -23.47 14.93 8.70
N PHE A 196 -23.21 14.33 9.87
CA PHE A 196 -24.18 14.30 10.97
C PHE A 196 -24.56 15.72 11.44
N THR A 197 -23.59 16.64 11.54
CA THR A 197 -23.86 18.03 11.93
C THR A 197 -24.65 18.80 10.87
N ASP A 198 -24.43 18.53 9.58
CA ASP A 198 -25.19 19.18 8.50
C ASP A 198 -26.68 18.81 8.53
N LEU A 199 -27.01 17.68 9.16
CA LEU A 199 -28.36 17.22 9.41
C LEU A 199 -28.99 17.82 10.69
N SER A 200 -28.34 18.76 11.39
CA SER A 200 -28.81 19.31 12.68
C SER A 200 -30.22 19.86 12.61
N ASP A 201 -30.53 20.59 11.53
CA ASP A 201 -31.77 21.36 11.35
C ASP A 201 -32.93 20.53 10.80
N THR A 202 -32.70 19.23 10.57
CA THR A 202 -33.72 18.30 10.10
C THR A 202 -34.60 17.79 11.24
N SER A 203 -35.79 17.29 10.90
CA SER A 203 -36.69 16.64 11.86
C SER A 203 -36.29 15.19 12.21
N LEU A 204 -35.13 14.72 11.73
CA LEU A 204 -34.65 13.36 11.95
C LEU A 204 -34.19 13.18 13.41
N THR A 205 -34.42 11.99 13.97
CA THR A 205 -33.80 11.60 15.24
C THR A 205 -32.29 11.42 15.08
N GLU A 206 -31.52 11.43 16.16
CA GLU A 206 -30.07 11.21 16.09
C GLU A 206 -29.71 9.87 15.41
N SER A 207 -30.43 8.79 15.72
CA SER A 207 -30.24 7.49 15.07
C SER A 207 -30.53 7.57 13.57
N GLN A 208 -31.59 8.27 13.15
CA GLN A 208 -31.89 8.46 11.73
C GLN A 208 -30.82 9.29 11.01
N LYS A 209 -30.23 10.29 11.68
CA LYS A 209 -29.12 11.06 11.12
C LYS A 209 -27.89 10.18 10.88
N TRP A 210 -27.55 9.34 11.86
CA TRP A 210 -26.45 8.39 11.70
C TRP A 210 -26.71 7.32 10.63
N ASP A 211 -27.94 6.83 10.54
CA ASP A 211 -28.35 5.91 9.47
C ASP A 211 -28.22 6.58 8.08
N ALA A 212 -28.58 7.87 7.96
CA ALA A 212 -28.37 8.65 6.74
C ALA A 212 -26.88 8.80 6.38
N VAL A 213 -26.02 9.04 7.37
CA VAL A 213 -24.56 9.06 7.18
C VAL A 213 -24.06 7.70 6.68
N ALA A 214 -24.46 6.60 7.31
CA ALA A 214 -24.09 5.26 6.86
C ALA A 214 -24.53 4.97 5.42
N TYR A 215 -25.71 5.47 5.03
CA TYR A 215 -26.21 5.34 3.66
C TYR A 215 -25.33 6.08 2.64
N LEU A 216 -24.88 7.31 2.95
CA LEU A 216 -23.94 8.06 2.09
C LEU A 216 -22.59 7.33 1.95
N TRP A 217 -22.12 6.70 3.02
CA TRP A 217 -20.90 5.90 2.97
C TRP A 217 -21.08 4.62 2.13
N GLN A 218 -22.20 3.93 2.29
CA GLN A 218 -22.51 2.75 1.48
C GLN A 218 -22.69 3.11 -0.01
N SER A 219 -23.28 4.26 -0.35
CA SER A 219 -23.47 4.66 -1.75
C SER A 219 -22.16 4.87 -2.51
N ASN A 220 -21.05 5.07 -1.79
CA ASN A 220 -19.70 5.21 -2.33
C ASN A 220 -18.85 3.94 -2.14
N THR A 221 -19.46 2.83 -1.70
CA THR A 221 -18.76 1.58 -1.38
C THR A 221 -19.41 0.40 -2.09
N THR A 222 -18.65 -0.32 -2.92
CA THR A 222 -19.14 -1.54 -3.58
C THR A 222 -18.80 -2.80 -2.76
N PRO A 223 -19.54 -3.91 -2.93
CA PRO A 223 -19.18 -5.19 -2.30
C PRO A 223 -17.79 -5.69 -2.72
N GLU A 224 -17.37 -5.42 -3.95
CA GLU A 224 -16.03 -5.74 -4.46
C GLU A 224 -14.96 -4.92 -3.74
N SER A 225 -15.17 -3.61 -3.60
CA SER A 225 -14.29 -2.71 -2.85
C SER A 225 -14.09 -3.16 -1.40
N LEU A 226 -15.17 -3.59 -0.73
CA LEU A 226 -15.09 -4.16 0.63
C LEU A 226 -14.29 -5.47 0.69
N ALA A 227 -14.47 -6.34 -0.30
CA ALA A 227 -13.75 -7.61 -0.35
C ALA A 227 -12.25 -7.39 -0.60
N ASN A 228 -11.91 -6.52 -1.55
CA ASN A 228 -10.53 -6.14 -1.85
C ASN A 228 -9.87 -5.46 -0.65
N GLY A 229 -10.55 -4.48 -0.05
CA GLY A 229 -10.06 -3.74 1.11
C GLY A 229 -9.82 -4.65 2.31
N LYS A 230 -10.71 -5.63 2.55
CA LYS A 230 -10.54 -6.63 3.60
C LYS A 230 -9.29 -7.48 3.40
N GLU A 231 -9.05 -7.95 2.17
CA GLU A 231 -7.87 -8.76 1.86
C GLU A 231 -6.58 -7.95 2.04
N LEU A 232 -6.55 -6.73 1.51
CA LEU A 232 -5.42 -5.81 1.68
C LEU A 232 -5.15 -5.52 3.16
N TYR A 233 -6.21 -5.27 3.94
CA TYR A 233 -6.13 -5.00 5.37
C TYR A 233 -5.54 -6.19 6.14
N ALA A 234 -6.05 -7.40 5.90
CA ALA A 234 -5.59 -8.60 6.57
C ALA A 234 -4.10 -8.85 6.32
N GLN A 235 -3.63 -8.57 5.10
CA GLN A 235 -2.24 -8.79 4.71
C GLN A 235 -1.28 -7.70 5.23
N ASN A 236 -1.74 -6.45 5.34
CA ASN A 236 -0.82 -5.30 5.48
C ASN A 236 -1.07 -4.43 6.72
N CYS A 237 -2.25 -4.51 7.33
CA CYS A 237 -2.69 -3.59 8.39
C CYS A 237 -2.95 -4.30 9.72
N ALA A 238 -3.51 -5.52 9.68
CA ALA A 238 -3.96 -6.26 10.86
C ALA A 238 -2.84 -6.59 11.87
N ALA A 239 -1.59 -6.70 11.42
CA ALA A 239 -0.45 -6.97 12.30
C ALA A 239 -0.27 -5.87 13.38
N CYS A 240 -0.64 -4.62 13.07
CA CYS A 240 -0.60 -3.50 14.01
C CYS A 240 -2.01 -3.12 14.49
N HIS A 241 -3.00 -3.04 13.60
CA HIS A 241 -4.34 -2.58 13.92
C HIS A 241 -5.28 -3.68 14.44
N GLY A 242 -4.83 -4.94 14.52
CA GLY A 242 -5.63 -6.09 14.92
C GLY A 242 -6.50 -6.64 13.78
N GLU A 243 -6.76 -7.95 13.78
CA GLU A 243 -7.65 -8.58 12.77
C GLU A 243 -9.08 -8.00 12.82
N ASN A 244 -9.53 -7.61 14.01
CA ASN A 244 -10.83 -7.00 14.24
C ASN A 244 -10.79 -5.47 14.28
N GLY A 245 -9.65 -4.85 13.97
CA GLY A 245 -9.51 -3.40 13.96
C GLY A 245 -9.37 -2.75 15.33
N ALA A 246 -9.19 -3.50 16.41
CA ALA A 246 -9.21 -2.97 17.78
C ALA A 246 -7.90 -2.28 18.23
N GLY A 247 -6.95 -2.06 17.32
CA GLY A 247 -5.63 -1.49 17.65
C GLY A 247 -4.74 -2.45 18.47
N ASP A 248 -5.15 -3.72 18.59
CA ASP A 248 -4.56 -4.76 19.43
C ASP A 248 -3.77 -5.79 18.60
N GLY A 249 -3.20 -5.35 17.48
CA GLY A 249 -2.37 -6.19 16.64
C GLY A 249 -1.22 -6.80 17.45
N VAL A 250 -0.74 -7.96 17.02
CA VAL A 250 0.33 -8.72 17.69
C VAL A 250 1.61 -7.92 17.96
N PHE A 251 1.80 -6.78 17.30
CA PHE A 251 2.94 -5.87 17.50
C PHE A 251 2.56 -4.49 18.05
N ALA A 252 1.30 -4.28 18.44
CA ALA A 252 0.84 -3.00 18.96
C ALA A 252 1.62 -2.60 20.23
N ASP A 253 1.81 -3.55 21.15
CA ASP A 253 2.55 -3.33 22.41
C ASP A 253 4.05 -3.10 22.16
N ASP A 254 4.67 -3.89 21.28
CA ASP A 254 6.09 -3.76 20.94
C ASP A 254 6.40 -2.39 20.28
N LEU A 255 5.49 -1.88 19.45
CA LEU A 255 5.58 -0.55 18.84
C LEU A 255 5.46 0.56 19.89
N ALA A 256 4.52 0.42 20.84
CA ALA A 256 4.35 1.37 21.94
C ALA A 256 5.61 1.41 22.81
N GLU A 257 6.16 0.25 23.18
CA GLU A 257 7.37 0.14 24.02
C GLU A 257 8.62 0.68 23.30
N ALA A 258 8.81 0.33 22.02
CA ALA A 258 9.91 0.89 21.20
C ALA A 258 9.80 2.41 21.05
N GLY A 259 8.57 2.92 21.03
CA GLY A 259 8.22 4.32 21.04
C GLY A 259 8.71 5.06 22.28
N GLU A 260 8.30 4.56 23.43
CA GLU A 260 8.70 5.09 24.74
C GLU A 260 10.23 5.07 24.93
N ALA A 261 10.90 3.99 24.52
CA ALA A 261 12.35 3.86 24.63
C ALA A 261 13.11 4.87 23.75
N SER A 262 12.64 5.12 22.52
CA SER A 262 13.26 6.08 21.59
C SER A 262 13.19 7.51 22.12
N MET A 263 12.09 7.88 22.77
CA MET A 263 11.89 9.22 23.33
C MET A 263 12.77 9.53 24.55
N GLN A 264 13.09 8.53 25.38
CA GLN A 264 13.93 8.73 26.56
C GLN A 264 15.35 9.22 26.24
N THR A 265 15.79 9.06 24.99
CA THR A 265 17.15 9.40 24.55
C THR A 265 17.25 10.71 23.78
N MET A 266 16.11 11.36 23.47
CA MET A 266 16.07 12.50 22.55
C MET A 266 15.53 13.75 23.27
N GLU A 267 16.45 14.68 23.59
CA GLU A 267 16.14 15.92 24.31
C GLU A 267 15.19 16.80 23.47
N GLY A 268 13.99 17.09 24.00
CA GLY A 268 12.93 17.82 23.29
C GLY A 268 11.89 16.96 22.57
N ALA A 269 11.98 15.62 22.65
CA ALA A 269 11.02 14.70 22.04
C ALA A 269 9.78 14.40 22.91
N THR A 270 9.51 15.18 23.96
CA THR A 270 8.42 14.92 24.92
C THR A 270 7.02 14.90 24.30
N ASP A 271 6.84 15.48 23.11
CA ASP A 271 5.57 15.50 22.36
C ASP A 271 5.55 14.54 21.15
N MET A 272 6.63 13.78 20.88
CA MET A 272 6.69 12.80 19.76
C MET A 272 6.46 11.36 20.24
N VAL A 273 5.41 11.17 21.03
CA VAL A 273 5.00 9.85 21.53
C VAL A 273 4.56 9.00 20.34
N MET A 274 5.28 7.90 20.06
CA MET A 274 4.77 6.83 19.19
C MET A 274 3.43 6.36 19.73
N GLN A 275 2.37 6.84 19.10
CA GLN A 275 1.00 6.50 19.44
C GLN A 275 0.77 5.03 19.13
N THR A 276 0.00 4.36 19.99
CA THR A 276 -0.52 3.04 19.66
C THR A 276 -1.31 3.11 18.36
N PRO A 277 -1.34 2.01 17.57
CA PRO A 277 -2.21 1.93 16.40
C PRO A 277 -3.65 2.34 16.75
N VAL A 278 -4.30 3.05 15.84
CA VAL A 278 -5.70 3.50 16.04
C VAL A 278 -6.61 2.27 16.16
N ASP A 279 -7.47 2.29 17.17
CA ASP A 279 -8.63 1.41 17.31
C ASP A 279 -9.73 1.87 16.36
N PHE A 280 -9.91 1.13 15.27
CA PHE A 280 -10.94 1.34 14.27
C PHE A 280 -12.33 0.90 14.73
N THR A 281 -12.46 0.24 15.88
CA THR A 281 -13.75 -0.08 16.50
C THR A 281 -14.26 1.05 17.38
N ASP A 282 -13.39 1.96 17.83
CA ASP A 282 -13.78 3.18 18.53
C ASP A 282 -14.41 4.20 17.54
N PRO A 283 -15.72 4.48 17.64
CA PRO A 283 -16.40 5.41 16.74
C PRO A 283 -15.85 6.83 16.82
N SER A 284 -15.28 7.24 17.96
CA SER A 284 -14.72 8.58 18.09
C SER A 284 -13.56 8.79 17.10
N ARG A 285 -12.74 7.75 16.86
CA ARG A 285 -11.54 7.84 16.03
C ARG A 285 -11.86 7.89 14.54
N ILE A 286 -12.82 7.09 14.10
CA ILE A 286 -13.15 6.95 12.67
C ILE A 286 -14.21 7.94 12.22
N LEU A 287 -15.23 8.25 13.04
CA LEU A 287 -16.34 9.10 12.60
C LEU A 287 -15.95 10.58 12.49
N GLY A 288 -14.82 11.01 13.07
CA GLY A 288 -14.31 12.36 12.91
C GLY A 288 -13.31 12.51 11.75
N ALA A 289 -12.85 11.41 11.15
CA ALA A 289 -11.98 11.41 9.98
C ALA A 289 -12.79 11.51 8.68
N SER A 290 -12.37 12.33 7.72
CA SER A 290 -12.90 12.29 6.35
C SER A 290 -12.16 11.25 5.51
N PRO A 291 -12.75 10.73 4.40
CA PRO A 291 -12.05 9.83 3.50
C PRO A 291 -10.74 10.44 2.96
N ALA A 292 -10.71 11.74 2.65
CA ALA A 292 -9.48 12.42 2.24
C ALA A 292 -8.41 12.45 3.34
N LEU A 293 -8.80 12.61 4.61
CA LEU A 293 -7.88 12.54 5.75
C LEU A 293 -7.27 11.13 5.86
N LEU A 294 -8.11 10.09 5.82
CA LEU A 294 -7.64 8.70 5.86
C LEU A 294 -6.75 8.35 4.66
N GLN A 295 -7.08 8.85 3.48
CA GLN A 295 -6.23 8.72 2.28
C GLN A 295 -4.85 9.34 2.52
N GLY A 296 -4.79 10.56 3.06
CA GLY A 296 -3.53 11.22 3.40
C GLY A 296 -2.70 10.43 4.42
N LYS A 297 -3.35 9.89 5.46
CA LYS A 297 -2.72 9.02 6.47
C LYS A 297 -2.12 7.76 5.84
N ILE A 298 -2.83 7.08 4.93
CA ILE A 298 -2.32 5.87 4.27
C ILE A 298 -1.19 6.22 3.30
N LEU A 299 -1.35 7.27 2.50
CA LEU A 299 -0.35 7.71 1.51
C LEU A 299 0.99 8.03 2.17
N ARG A 300 0.96 8.88 3.20
CA ARG A 300 2.17 9.46 3.81
C ARG A 300 2.66 8.70 5.05
N GLY A 301 1.79 7.94 5.72
CA GLY A 301 2.02 7.44 7.07
C GLY A 301 1.81 8.52 8.15
N GLY A 302 1.69 8.11 9.40
CA GLY A 302 1.54 8.98 10.55
C GLY A 302 2.90 9.45 11.08
N MET A 303 3.11 10.78 11.16
CA MET A 303 4.31 11.33 11.78
C MET A 303 4.28 11.00 13.26
N GLY A 304 5.35 10.39 13.76
CA GLY A 304 5.44 10.02 15.17
C GLY A 304 4.49 8.89 15.58
N THR A 305 3.99 8.03 14.68
CA THR A 305 3.14 6.88 15.04
C THR A 305 3.70 5.52 14.60
N GLY A 306 4.91 5.49 14.01
CA GLY A 306 5.50 4.28 13.44
C GLY A 306 4.76 3.72 12.21
N MET A 307 3.64 4.34 11.82
CA MET A 307 2.85 3.93 10.67
C MET A 307 3.61 4.19 9.36
N PRO A 308 3.90 3.15 8.55
CA PRO A 308 4.66 3.31 7.31
C PRO A 308 3.87 4.07 6.24
N MET A 309 4.58 4.65 5.28
CA MET A 309 3.96 5.19 4.06
C MET A 309 3.51 4.06 3.13
N TRP A 310 2.30 4.12 2.59
CA TRP A 310 1.79 3.09 1.66
C TRP A 310 1.54 3.60 0.24
N GLY A 311 1.68 4.91 -0.01
CA GLY A 311 1.42 5.48 -1.34
C GLY A 311 2.36 5.02 -2.45
N VAL A 312 3.53 4.48 -2.11
CA VAL A 312 4.48 3.86 -3.07
C VAL A 312 4.25 2.37 -3.27
N ILE A 313 3.33 1.79 -2.48
CA ILE A 313 3.03 0.35 -2.48
C ILE A 313 1.69 0.09 -3.14
N PHE A 314 0.65 0.81 -2.72
CA PHE A 314 -0.70 0.63 -3.22
C PHE A 314 -1.02 1.57 -4.36
N THR A 315 -1.88 1.12 -5.27
CA THR A 315 -2.55 1.99 -6.24
C THR A 315 -3.59 2.86 -5.53
N GLU A 316 -4.04 3.93 -6.19
CA GLU A 316 -5.10 4.78 -5.63
C GLU A 316 -6.40 4.00 -5.36
N GLU A 317 -6.79 3.10 -6.27
CA GLU A 317 -7.96 2.22 -6.11
C GLU A 317 -7.82 1.33 -4.86
N GLN A 318 -6.66 0.70 -4.65
CA GLN A 318 -6.40 -0.11 -3.46
C GLN A 318 -6.48 0.68 -2.16
N ILE A 319 -6.06 1.95 -2.17
CA ILE A 319 -6.19 2.83 -1.00
C ILE A 319 -7.66 3.15 -0.72
N TRP A 320 -8.46 3.40 -1.76
CA TRP A 320 -9.90 3.62 -1.60
C TRP A 320 -10.63 2.37 -1.10
N ASP A 321 -10.25 1.18 -1.57
CA ASP A 321 -10.77 -0.09 -1.07
C ASP A 321 -10.45 -0.29 0.43
N LEU A 322 -9.21 0.02 0.84
CA LEU A 322 -8.83 0.01 2.26
C LEU A 322 -9.68 0.97 3.10
N ILE A 323 -9.91 2.19 2.61
CA ILE A 323 -10.72 3.20 3.31
C ILE A 323 -12.18 2.73 3.44
N ALA A 324 -12.75 2.18 2.37
CA ALA A 324 -14.09 1.61 2.38
C ALA A 324 -14.22 0.49 3.43
N TYR A 325 -13.21 -0.38 3.52
CA TYR A 325 -13.16 -1.43 4.52
C TYR A 325 -12.98 -0.89 5.96
N ILE A 326 -12.16 0.13 6.18
CA ILE A 326 -11.97 0.76 7.50
C ILE A 326 -13.31 1.32 8.02
N TYR A 327 -14.10 1.99 7.17
CA TYR A 327 -15.43 2.46 7.59
C TYR A 327 -16.43 1.33 7.89
N SER A 328 -16.19 0.12 7.37
CA SER A 328 -17.06 -1.04 7.66
C SER A 328 -17.00 -1.49 9.13
N PHE A 329 -15.97 -1.09 9.89
CA PHE A 329 -15.96 -1.27 11.34
C PHE A 329 -17.05 -0.42 12.02
N GLN A 330 -17.40 0.72 11.44
CA GLN A 330 -18.35 1.68 11.99
C GLN A 330 -19.76 1.58 11.42
N PHE A 331 -19.94 1.10 10.18
CA PHE A 331 -21.26 1.04 9.54
C PHE A 331 -21.73 -0.37 9.24
N GLU A 332 -23.02 -0.61 9.36
CA GLU A 332 -23.67 -1.83 8.86
C GLU A 332 -24.10 -1.63 7.40
N TYR A 333 -23.32 -2.19 6.48
CA TYR A 333 -23.66 -2.22 5.07
C TYR A 333 -24.56 -3.40 4.72
N GLN A 334 -25.33 -3.27 3.64
CA GLN A 334 -26.09 -4.38 3.08
C GLN A 334 -25.14 -5.46 2.55
N LYS A 335 -25.47 -6.72 2.86
CA LYS A 335 -24.80 -7.90 2.33
C LYS A 335 -25.37 -8.29 0.98
#